data_AF-A0A9Q8QQV8-F1
#
_entry.id   AF-A0A9Q8QQV8-F1
#
_cell.length_a   1.000
_cell.length_b   1.000
_cell.length_c   1.000
_cell.angle_alpha   90.00
_cell.angle_beta   90.00
_cell.angle_gamma   90.00
#
_symmetry.space_group_name_H-M   'P 1'
#
loop_
_entity.id
_entity.type
_entity.pdbx_description
1 polymer ?
#
loop_
_entity_poly.entity_id
_entity_poly.type
_entity_poly.pdbx_seq_one_letter_code
_entity_poly.pdbx_strand_id
1 'polypeptide(L)'
;MDHKFMSSRYANHKAPLEPPSPRSSLDVGDAAVEEAMEETVAFLAPPGDGKEGEDGYPKHLDGSKLFRCLLQVVASLLCLGVLFAGYDLYRASVAASVWSPVENAQVRPCGDSPLTARNRGCMFDPIAMAWLPDACHDFELTKEFLSVQQWHYWKRPDPTSNSISLANVMQGQHSTLFVTERYLRHRCVFAWRKLHRAVLNSTSVDGYATDWDGMMECEGLFKDRRVDDGALHEVSVGYPACRVALGIDNVDG
;
A
#
# COMPACT_ATOMS: atom_id res chain seq x y z
N MET A 1 22.12 -25.31 50.55
CA MET A 1 22.78 -26.57 50.19
C MET A 1 21.63 -27.49 49.81
N ASP A 2 21.34 -27.76 48.53
CA ASP A 2 22.25 -28.13 47.46
C ASP A 2 21.88 -27.55 46.10
N HIS A 3 22.91 -27.09 45.39
CA HIS A 3 22.89 -26.72 43.99
C HIS A 3 22.82 -27.98 43.12
N LYS A 4 21.89 -28.01 42.15
CA LYS A 4 22.00 -28.90 41.00
C LYS A 4 22.14 -28.08 39.73
N PHE A 5 23.41 -27.86 39.37
CA PHE A 5 23.88 -27.51 38.04
C PHE A 5 23.30 -28.50 37.01
N MET A 6 22.73 -27.98 35.92
CA MET A 6 22.54 -28.77 34.71
C MET A 6 23.27 -28.08 33.57
N SER A 7 24.33 -28.75 33.16
CA SER A 7 25.37 -28.30 32.24
C SER A 7 24.87 -28.22 30.80
N SER A 8 25.37 -27.19 30.12
CA SER A 8 25.34 -26.94 28.68
C SER A 8 25.80 -28.16 27.87
N ARG A 9 25.03 -28.52 26.83
CA ARG A 9 25.57 -29.24 25.68
C ARG A 9 25.51 -28.33 24.46
N TYR A 10 26.67 -27.81 24.09
CA TYR A 10 26.96 -27.26 22.78
C TYR A 10 26.79 -28.36 21.72
N ALA A 11 25.90 -28.14 20.76
CA ALA A 11 25.90 -28.85 19.50
C ALA A 11 26.21 -27.83 18.39
N ASN A 12 27.41 -27.97 17.81
CA ASN A 12 27.84 -27.28 16.61
C ASN A 12 26.94 -27.68 15.43
N HIS A 13 26.12 -26.75 14.94
CA HIS A 13 25.53 -26.86 13.61
C HIS A 13 26.10 -25.78 12.70
N LYS A 14 26.91 -26.27 11.78
CA LYS A 14 27.54 -25.60 10.65
C LYS A 14 26.42 -24.98 9.78
N ALA A 15 26.51 -23.67 9.55
CA ALA A 15 25.58 -22.94 8.70
C ALA A 15 25.57 -23.49 7.25
N PRO A 16 24.40 -23.73 6.65
CA PRO A 16 24.29 -23.89 5.20
C PRO A 16 24.52 -22.55 4.49
N LEU A 17 25.31 -22.58 3.43
CA LEU A 17 25.60 -21.45 2.54
C LEU A 17 24.29 -20.90 1.95
N GLU A 18 24.03 -19.61 2.14
CA GLU A 18 22.90 -18.89 1.54
C GLU A 18 23.06 -18.83 0.00
N PRO A 19 22.01 -19.11 -0.78
CA PRO A 19 21.97 -18.76 -2.20
C PRO A 19 21.82 -17.23 -2.36
N PRO A 20 22.43 -16.63 -3.41
CA PRO A 20 22.42 -15.18 -3.57
C PRO A 20 21.00 -14.63 -3.78
N SER A 21 20.67 -13.63 -2.96
CA SER A 21 19.45 -12.82 -2.98
C SER A 21 19.15 -12.26 -4.39
N PRO A 22 17.88 -12.27 -4.86
CA PRO A 22 17.50 -11.57 -6.09
C PRO A 22 17.66 -10.07 -5.88
N ARG A 23 18.45 -9.45 -6.77
CA ARG A 23 18.77 -8.03 -6.77
C ARG A 23 17.50 -7.17 -6.80
N SER A 24 17.50 -6.15 -5.95
CA SER A 24 16.63 -4.98 -5.97
C SER A 24 16.47 -4.43 -7.39
N SER A 25 15.23 -4.22 -7.82
CA SER A 25 14.88 -3.54 -9.08
C SER A 25 15.13 -2.03 -8.93
N LEU A 26 16.41 -1.64 -8.96
CA LEU A 26 16.84 -0.26 -9.15
C LEU A 26 18.18 -0.31 -9.88
N ASP A 27 18.13 -0.60 -11.18
CA ASP A 27 19.22 -0.29 -12.12
C ASP A 27 18.63 0.67 -13.16
N VAL A 28 18.81 1.97 -12.95
CA VAL A 28 18.78 2.95 -14.03
C VAL A 28 20.16 2.89 -14.67
N GLY A 29 20.29 2.04 -15.68
CA GLY A 29 21.45 2.03 -16.56
C GLY A 29 21.34 3.17 -17.56
N ASP A 30 22.30 4.09 -17.53
CA ASP A 30 22.54 5.05 -18.62
C ASP A 30 22.76 4.28 -19.92
N ALA A 31 21.80 4.34 -20.83
CA ALA A 31 21.98 3.83 -22.17
C ALA A 31 22.91 4.78 -22.93
N ALA A 32 24.17 4.36 -23.07
CA ALA A 32 25.12 4.97 -23.98
C ALA A 32 24.57 4.87 -25.41
N VAL A 33 24.39 6.05 -26.01
CA VAL A 33 23.99 6.25 -27.40
C VAL A 33 25.18 5.91 -28.30
N GLU A 34 25.47 4.63 -28.53
CA GLU A 34 26.51 4.24 -29.51
C GLU A 34 26.14 3.04 -30.41
N GLU A 35 25.15 2.20 -30.07
CA GLU A 35 24.86 0.99 -30.89
C GLU A 35 23.94 1.21 -32.09
N ALA A 36 23.35 2.39 -32.28
CA ALA A 36 22.49 2.68 -33.44
C ALA A 36 23.24 3.31 -34.64
N MET A 37 24.56 3.46 -34.56
CA MET A 37 25.36 4.17 -35.58
C MET A 37 26.17 3.25 -36.50
N GLU A 38 26.10 1.92 -36.34
CA GLU A 38 26.88 1.01 -37.19
C GLU A 38 26.14 0.62 -38.48
N GLU A 39 24.80 0.60 -38.49
CA GLU A 39 24.03 0.38 -39.74
C GLU A 39 24.07 1.59 -40.70
N THR A 40 24.33 2.80 -40.20
CA THR A 40 24.30 4.02 -41.02
C THR A 40 25.64 4.38 -41.67
N VAL A 41 26.76 3.83 -41.19
CA VAL A 41 28.10 4.13 -41.74
C VAL A 41 28.44 3.30 -42.98
N ALA A 42 27.77 2.17 -43.21
CA ALA A 42 27.91 1.42 -44.46
C ALA A 42 27.36 2.17 -45.70
N PHE A 43 26.59 3.25 -45.50
CA PHE A 43 25.91 3.95 -46.59
C PHE A 43 26.65 5.17 -47.16
N LEU A 44 27.77 5.62 -46.57
CA LEU A 44 28.43 6.88 -46.95
C LEU A 44 29.84 6.73 -47.54
N ALA A 45 30.30 5.51 -47.87
CA ALA A 45 31.56 5.36 -48.60
C ALA A 45 31.40 5.80 -50.08
N PRO A 46 32.19 6.76 -50.59
CA PRO A 46 32.19 7.07 -52.01
C PRO A 46 33.06 6.04 -52.75
N PRO A 47 32.56 5.33 -53.80
CA PRO A 47 33.44 4.50 -54.60
C PRO A 47 34.23 5.38 -55.58
N GLY A 48 35.55 5.27 -55.48
CA GLY A 48 36.47 5.71 -56.51
C GLY A 48 36.31 4.91 -57.81
N ASP A 49 36.74 5.58 -58.87
CA ASP A 49 36.65 5.26 -60.30
C ASP A 49 37.18 3.87 -60.69
N GLY A 50 36.46 3.19 -61.60
CA GLY A 50 36.74 1.84 -62.09
C GLY A 50 35.74 1.39 -63.16
N LYS A 51 36.15 1.54 -64.41
CA LYS A 51 35.43 1.38 -65.69
C LYS A 51 34.74 0.03 -66.01
N GLU A 52 33.79 0.19 -66.97
CA GLU A 52 33.36 -0.70 -68.07
C GLU A 52 32.18 -1.69 -67.87
N GLY A 53 31.18 -1.56 -68.77
CA GLY A 53 30.40 -2.71 -69.28
C GLY A 53 28.87 -2.62 -69.27
N GLU A 54 28.30 -2.16 -70.39
CA GLU A 54 27.04 -2.58 -71.04
C GLU A 54 25.68 -2.68 -70.30
N ASP A 55 24.73 -1.89 -70.82
CA ASP A 55 23.33 -2.21 -71.19
C ASP A 55 22.27 -2.60 -70.13
N GLY A 56 21.22 -1.76 -70.04
CA GLY A 56 19.90 -2.20 -69.59
C GLY A 56 18.99 -1.15 -68.90
N TYR A 57 18.14 -0.48 -69.71
CA TYR A 57 16.84 0.16 -69.41
C TYR A 57 16.55 0.79 -68.00
N PRO A 58 16.05 2.05 -67.93
CA PRO A 58 15.55 2.61 -66.68
C PRO A 58 14.22 1.95 -66.29
N LYS A 59 14.14 1.39 -65.08
CA LYS A 59 12.88 0.95 -64.47
C LYS A 59 12.04 2.18 -64.15
N HIS A 60 10.98 2.38 -64.94
CA HIS A 60 9.91 3.32 -64.65
C HIS A 60 9.27 2.95 -63.30
N LEU A 61 9.49 3.74 -62.24
CA LEU A 61 8.82 3.52 -60.95
C LEU A 61 7.31 3.74 -61.13
N ASP A 62 6.57 2.66 -60.91
CA ASP A 62 5.16 2.53 -61.16
C ASP A 62 4.37 3.26 -60.06
N GLY A 63 3.97 4.53 -60.29
CA GLY A 63 3.29 5.40 -59.32
C GLY A 63 2.01 4.80 -58.71
N SER A 64 1.42 3.81 -59.39
CA SER A 64 0.33 2.97 -58.89
C SER A 64 0.68 2.21 -57.59
N LYS A 65 1.93 1.75 -57.45
CA LYS A 65 2.39 1.01 -56.26
C LYS A 65 2.59 1.93 -55.06
N LEU A 66 3.16 3.12 -55.28
CA LEU A 66 3.34 4.13 -54.24
C LEU A 66 1.99 4.63 -53.73
N PHE A 67 1.03 4.90 -54.63
CA PHE A 67 -0.32 5.31 -54.25
C PHE A 67 -1.04 4.24 -53.43
N ARG A 68 -0.91 2.96 -53.81
CA ARG A 68 -1.47 1.83 -53.04
C ARG A 68 -0.84 1.69 -51.66
N CYS A 69 0.48 1.82 -51.53
CA CYS A 69 1.15 1.79 -50.23
C CYS A 69 0.68 2.95 -49.33
N LEU A 70 0.59 4.16 -49.86
CA LEU A 70 0.11 5.33 -49.11
C LEU A 70 -1.33 5.11 -48.62
N LEU A 71 -2.21 4.60 -49.48
CA LEU A 71 -3.60 4.31 -49.11
C LEU A 71 -3.68 3.23 -48.01
N GLN A 72 -2.85 2.20 -48.08
CA GLN A 72 -2.79 1.14 -47.06
C GLN A 72 -2.27 1.63 -45.71
N VAL A 73 -1.27 2.52 -45.71
CA VAL A 73 -0.74 3.14 -44.47
C VAL A 73 -1.81 4.02 -43.83
N VAL A 74 -2.48 4.87 -44.62
CA VAL A 74 -3.56 5.74 -44.11
C VAL A 74 -4.72 4.89 -43.55
N ALA A 75 -5.14 3.84 -44.25
CA ALA A 75 -6.19 2.94 -43.76
C ALA A 75 -5.80 2.24 -42.45
N SER A 76 -4.55 1.76 -42.34
CA SER A 76 -4.03 1.13 -41.13
C SER A 76 -4.01 2.10 -39.94
N LEU A 77 -3.58 3.34 -40.14
CA LEU A 77 -3.57 4.37 -39.10
C LEU A 77 -4.98 4.74 -38.64
N LEU A 78 -5.95 4.83 -39.55
CA LEU A 78 -7.35 5.07 -39.20
C LEU A 78 -7.94 3.90 -38.40
N CYS A 79 -7.67 2.66 -38.81
CA CYS A 79 -8.10 1.47 -38.05
C CYS A 79 -7.50 1.45 -36.64
N LEU A 80 -6.22 1.78 -36.51
CA LEU A 80 -5.55 1.85 -35.21
C LEU A 80 -6.16 2.95 -34.32
N GLY A 81 -6.46 4.13 -34.90
CA GLY A 81 -7.14 5.22 -34.19
C GLY A 81 -8.53 4.84 -33.68
N VAL A 82 -9.31 4.09 -34.47
CA VAL A 82 -10.63 3.58 -34.04
C VAL A 82 -10.50 2.55 -32.92
N LEU A 83 -9.49 1.67 -32.99
CA LEU A 83 -9.22 0.71 -31.91
C LEU A 83 -8.82 1.40 -30.61
N PHE A 84 -7.96 2.42 -30.67
CA PHE A 84 -7.59 3.22 -29.49
C PHE A 84 -8.81 3.95 -28.91
N ALA A 85 -9.60 4.64 -29.74
CA ALA A 85 -10.80 5.33 -29.27
C ALA A 85 -11.85 4.36 -28.68
N GLY A 86 -12.00 3.18 -29.28
CA GLY A 86 -12.86 2.11 -28.77
C GLY A 86 -12.35 1.55 -27.43
N TYR A 87 -11.03 1.36 -27.29
CA TYR A 87 -10.40 0.94 -26.05
C TYR A 87 -10.55 1.98 -24.94
N ASP A 88 -10.36 3.27 -25.26
CA ASP A 88 -10.55 4.36 -24.30
C ASP A 88 -12.02 4.47 -23.86
N LEU A 89 -12.97 4.30 -24.78
CA LEU A 89 -14.40 4.29 -24.45
C LEU A 89 -14.77 3.06 -23.61
N TYR A 90 -14.21 1.89 -23.89
CA TYR A 90 -14.37 0.68 -23.10
C TYR A 90 -13.76 0.82 -21.70
N ARG A 91 -12.55 1.38 -21.60
CA ARG A 91 -11.89 1.71 -20.32
C ARG A 91 -12.74 2.69 -19.52
N ALA A 92 -13.29 3.72 -20.18
CA ALA A 92 -14.15 4.70 -19.52
C ALA A 92 -15.48 4.08 -19.06
N SER A 93 -16.07 3.15 -19.82
CA SER A 93 -17.33 2.50 -19.44
C SER A 93 -17.16 1.48 -18.32
N VAL A 94 -16.04 0.73 -18.32
CA VAL A 94 -15.67 -0.15 -17.20
C VAL A 94 -15.33 0.70 -15.96
N ALA A 95 -14.55 1.77 -16.10
CA ALA A 95 -14.27 2.68 -15.00
C ALA A 95 -15.55 3.33 -14.44
N ALA A 96 -16.49 3.73 -15.29
CA ALA A 96 -17.76 4.32 -14.86
C ALA A 96 -18.73 3.32 -14.19
N SER A 97 -18.62 2.02 -14.50
CA SER A 97 -19.41 0.97 -13.83
C SER A 97 -18.79 0.49 -12.52
N VAL A 98 -17.48 0.67 -12.34
CA VAL A 98 -16.74 0.36 -11.10
C VAL A 98 -16.72 1.56 -10.14
N TRP A 99 -16.66 2.78 -10.66
CA TRP A 99 -16.81 4.01 -9.87
C TRP A 99 -18.26 4.43 -9.80
N SER A 100 -19.05 3.67 -9.02
CA SER A 100 -20.09 4.36 -8.26
C SER A 100 -19.40 5.48 -7.49
N PRO A 101 -19.96 6.72 -7.45
CA PRO A 101 -19.44 7.73 -6.54
C PRO A 101 -19.39 7.08 -5.16
N VAL A 102 -18.20 7.10 -4.53
CA VAL A 102 -17.99 6.68 -3.14
C VAL A 102 -19.19 7.20 -2.36
N GLU A 103 -20.08 6.30 -1.97
CA GLU A 103 -21.33 6.66 -1.32
C GLU A 103 -20.95 7.16 0.09
N ASN A 104 -20.61 8.44 0.13
CA ASN A 104 -20.28 9.26 1.29
C ASN A 104 -19.19 8.69 2.21
N ALA A 105 -17.93 8.99 1.91
CA ALA A 105 -16.90 9.02 2.95
C ALA A 105 -17.32 10.05 4.01
N GLN A 106 -18.03 9.59 5.05
CA GLN A 106 -18.42 10.44 6.16
C GLN A 106 -17.15 10.82 6.90
N VAL A 107 -16.85 12.12 6.95
CA VAL A 107 -15.62 12.63 7.59
C VAL A 107 -15.60 12.30 9.09
N ARG A 108 -16.78 12.29 9.74
CA ARG A 108 -16.97 11.93 11.16
C ARG A 108 -18.34 11.26 11.37
N PRO A 109 -18.53 9.99 10.97
CA PRO A 109 -19.83 9.30 11.08
C PRO A 109 -20.31 9.25 12.54
N CYS A 110 -19.41 9.17 13.51
CA CYS A 110 -19.72 9.12 14.94
C CYS A 110 -19.82 10.50 15.63
N GLY A 111 -19.67 11.60 14.89
CA GLY A 111 -19.67 12.95 15.44
C GLY A 111 -18.36 13.28 16.16
N ASP A 112 -18.45 13.99 17.27
CA ASP A 112 -17.32 14.58 18.00
C ASP A 112 -17.42 14.42 19.52
N SER A 113 -18.43 13.71 20.02
CA SER A 113 -18.62 13.47 21.44
C SER A 113 -19.10 12.03 21.70
N PRO A 114 -18.83 11.48 22.90
CA PRO A 114 -19.26 10.12 23.24
C PRO A 114 -20.78 9.96 23.22
N LEU A 115 -21.50 11.03 23.60
CA LEU A 115 -22.97 11.05 23.57
C LEU A 115 -23.49 10.95 22.13
N THR A 116 -22.96 11.78 21.22
CA THR A 116 -23.32 11.73 19.80
C THR A 116 -22.98 10.38 19.18
N ALA A 117 -21.80 9.84 19.48
CA ALA A 117 -21.36 8.55 18.96
C ALA A 117 -22.29 7.41 19.37
N ARG A 118 -22.66 7.31 20.66
CA ARG A 118 -23.63 6.32 21.14
C ARG A 118 -25.00 6.49 20.52
N ASN A 119 -25.49 7.74 20.41
CA ASN A 119 -26.77 8.02 19.78
C ASN A 119 -26.81 7.63 18.29
N ARG A 120 -25.65 7.59 17.63
CA ARG A 120 -25.48 7.13 16.24
C ARG A 120 -25.16 5.63 16.13
N GLY A 121 -25.19 4.88 17.23
CA GLY A 121 -24.89 3.44 17.24
C GLY A 121 -23.42 3.09 17.03
N CYS A 122 -22.50 4.04 17.20
CA CYS A 122 -21.07 3.77 17.13
C CYS A 122 -20.58 3.01 18.38
N MET A 123 -19.50 2.26 18.19
CA MET A 123 -18.84 1.47 19.22
C MET A 123 -17.39 1.93 19.41
N PHE A 124 -16.90 1.83 20.64
CA PHE A 124 -15.54 2.24 20.97
C PHE A 124 -14.55 1.12 20.63
N ASP A 125 -13.57 1.41 19.79
CA ASP A 125 -12.51 0.48 19.40
C ASP A 125 -11.20 0.83 20.14
N PRO A 126 -10.64 -0.06 20.98
CA PRO A 126 -9.37 0.18 21.67
C PRO A 126 -8.17 0.21 20.72
N ILE A 127 -8.21 -0.49 19.57
CA ILE A 127 -7.11 -0.42 18.59
C ILE A 127 -7.00 1.01 18.04
N ALA A 128 -8.10 1.58 17.57
CA ALA A 128 -8.16 2.96 17.11
C ALA A 128 -8.18 4.00 18.23
N MET A 129 -8.46 3.60 19.48
CA MET A 129 -8.81 4.48 20.59
C MET A 129 -9.85 5.52 20.15
N ALA A 130 -10.93 5.06 19.53
CA ALA A 130 -11.87 5.93 18.83
C ALA A 130 -13.28 5.35 18.78
N TRP A 131 -14.26 6.23 18.56
CA TRP A 131 -15.63 5.82 18.24
C TRP A 131 -15.75 5.53 16.75
N LEU A 132 -16.15 4.30 16.40
CA LEU A 132 -16.27 3.82 15.03
C LEU A 132 -17.70 3.33 14.73
N PRO A 133 -18.21 3.53 13.50
CA PRO A 133 -19.44 2.88 13.06
C PRO A 133 -19.17 1.39 12.86
N ASP A 134 -20.23 0.58 12.89
CA ASP A 134 -20.17 -0.88 12.71
C ASP A 134 -19.38 -1.28 11.45
N ALA A 135 -19.63 -0.60 10.32
CA ALA A 135 -18.95 -0.86 9.05
C ALA A 135 -17.41 -0.73 9.08
N CYS A 136 -16.84 0.04 10.02
CA CYS A 136 -15.40 0.23 10.17
C CYS A 136 -14.83 -0.44 11.44
N HIS A 137 -15.66 -1.16 12.20
CA HIS A 137 -15.26 -1.84 13.40
C HIS A 137 -14.95 -3.31 13.09
N ASP A 138 -13.72 -3.76 13.31
CA ASP A 138 -13.33 -5.18 13.14
C ASP A 138 -13.37 -5.89 14.50
N PHE A 139 -14.56 -6.37 14.89
CA PHE A 139 -14.78 -6.96 16.21
C PHE A 139 -13.89 -8.17 16.51
N GLU A 140 -13.64 -9.01 15.50
CA GLU A 140 -12.78 -10.18 15.68
C GLU A 140 -11.33 -9.74 15.92
N LEU A 141 -10.84 -8.75 15.18
CA LEU A 141 -9.51 -8.21 15.38
C LEU A 141 -9.37 -7.47 16.73
N THR A 142 -10.40 -6.74 17.16
CA THR A 142 -10.46 -6.12 18.49
C THR A 142 -10.43 -7.17 19.60
N LYS A 143 -11.18 -8.27 19.45
CA LYS A 143 -11.17 -9.40 20.39
C LYS A 143 -9.79 -10.05 20.47
N GLU A 144 -9.13 -10.27 19.34
CA GLU A 144 -7.76 -10.76 19.30
C GLU A 144 -6.81 -9.81 20.02
N PHE A 145 -6.90 -8.50 19.78
CA PHE A 145 -6.07 -7.50 20.44
C PHE A 145 -6.19 -7.56 21.96
N LEU A 146 -7.42 -7.64 22.46
CA LEU A 146 -7.71 -7.75 23.89
C LEU A 146 -7.26 -9.09 24.49
N SER A 147 -7.07 -10.13 23.67
CA SER A 147 -6.58 -11.45 24.11
C SER A 147 -5.05 -11.54 24.20
N VAL A 148 -4.30 -10.64 23.55
CA VAL A 148 -2.83 -10.65 23.57
C VAL A 148 -2.31 -10.56 25.01
N GLN A 149 -2.88 -9.65 25.80
CA GLN A 149 -2.57 -9.48 27.23
C GLN A 149 -3.59 -8.56 27.90
N GLN A 150 -3.48 -8.42 29.22
CA GLN A 150 -4.25 -7.44 29.98
C GLN A 150 -3.66 -6.03 29.80
N TRP A 151 -4.33 -5.23 28.97
CA TRP A 151 -3.97 -3.83 28.75
C TRP A 151 -4.34 -2.96 29.95
N HIS A 152 -3.45 -2.02 30.28
CA HIS A 152 -3.61 -1.07 31.37
C HIS A 152 -3.67 0.36 30.82
N TYR A 153 -4.49 1.19 31.45
CA TYR A 153 -4.75 2.56 31.03
C TYR A 153 -4.78 3.47 32.26
N TRP A 154 -4.29 4.69 32.12
CA TRP A 154 -4.23 5.66 33.22
C TRP A 154 -4.89 6.99 32.83
N LYS A 155 -5.38 7.75 33.82
CA LYS A 155 -5.93 9.10 33.62
C LYS A 155 -4.85 10.18 33.64
N ARG A 156 -3.66 9.84 34.12
CA ARG A 156 -2.51 10.74 34.32
C ARG A 156 -1.23 10.01 33.89
N PRO A 157 -0.14 10.73 33.55
CA PRO A 157 1.15 10.14 33.21
C PRO A 157 1.90 9.68 34.48
N ASP A 158 1.25 8.83 35.27
CA ASP A 158 1.76 8.30 36.53
C ASP A 158 1.45 6.80 36.61
N PRO A 159 2.44 5.92 36.36
CA PRO A 159 2.23 4.47 36.37
C PRO A 159 1.95 3.92 37.77
N THR A 160 2.23 4.69 38.83
CA THR A 160 1.91 4.32 40.21
C THR A 160 0.46 4.60 40.58
N SER A 161 -0.25 5.40 39.77
CA SER A 161 -1.67 5.67 39.95
C SER A 161 -2.53 4.47 39.57
N ASN A 162 -3.75 4.43 40.13
CA ASN A 162 -4.70 3.36 39.83
C ASN A 162 -5.05 3.34 38.33
N SER A 163 -4.82 2.20 37.70
CA SER A 163 -5.25 1.96 36.33
C SER A 163 -6.78 1.92 36.25
N ILE A 164 -7.29 2.24 35.06
CA ILE A 164 -8.71 2.21 34.74
C ILE A 164 -9.05 0.83 34.20
N SER A 165 -10.20 0.28 34.60
CA SER A 165 -10.68 -0.99 34.06
C SER A 165 -11.00 -0.87 32.57
N LEU A 166 -10.81 -1.98 31.83
CA LEU A 166 -11.18 -2.06 30.42
C LEU A 166 -12.65 -1.66 30.20
N ALA A 167 -13.57 -2.10 31.07
CA ALA A 167 -14.99 -1.73 30.98
C ALA A 167 -15.22 -0.21 31.05
N ASN A 168 -14.42 0.53 31.82
CA ASN A 168 -14.50 1.99 31.88
C ASN A 168 -13.86 2.64 30.64
N VAL A 169 -12.76 2.07 30.11
CA VAL A 169 -12.15 2.55 28.86
C VAL A 169 -13.10 2.37 27.68
N MET A 170 -13.75 1.21 27.57
CA MET A 170 -14.71 0.90 26.51
C MET A 170 -15.99 1.75 26.58
N GLN A 171 -16.25 2.45 27.68
CA GLN A 171 -17.30 3.46 27.71
C GLN A 171 -16.94 4.69 26.86
N GLY A 172 -15.67 4.89 26.50
CA GLY A 172 -15.21 5.97 25.62
C GLY A 172 -15.51 7.38 26.16
N GLN A 173 -15.64 7.54 27.47
CA GLN A 173 -15.98 8.82 28.13
C GLN A 173 -14.76 9.70 28.42
N HIS A 174 -13.56 9.14 28.33
CA HIS A 174 -12.31 9.87 28.53
C HIS A 174 -11.93 10.61 27.24
N SER A 175 -11.53 11.87 27.33
CA SER A 175 -10.96 12.59 26.18
C SER A 175 -9.54 12.10 25.86
N THR A 176 -8.81 11.71 26.91
CA THR A 176 -7.40 11.34 26.87
C THR A 176 -7.15 10.20 27.85
N LEU A 177 -6.28 9.27 27.46
CA LEU A 177 -5.77 8.19 28.28
C LEU A 177 -4.25 8.11 28.15
N PHE A 178 -3.61 7.53 29.15
CA PHE A 178 -2.19 7.21 29.12
C PHE A 178 -2.01 5.70 29.03
N VAL A 179 -1.07 5.24 28.22
CA VAL A 179 -0.82 3.82 27.93
C VAL A 179 0.69 3.55 27.87
N THR A 180 1.10 2.28 27.96
CA THR A 180 2.52 1.91 27.83
C THR A 180 2.98 1.92 26.38
N GLU A 181 4.29 2.01 26.16
CA GLU A 181 4.87 1.86 24.82
C GLU A 181 4.51 0.50 24.19
N ARG A 182 4.45 -0.57 24.99
CA ARG A 182 3.99 -1.89 24.53
C ARG A 182 2.57 -1.85 23.95
N TYR A 183 1.66 -1.08 24.55
CA TYR A 183 0.31 -0.87 24.00
C TYR A 183 0.39 -0.22 22.62
N LEU A 184 1.17 0.87 22.50
CA LEU A 184 1.31 1.60 21.24
C LEU A 184 1.87 0.72 20.12
N ARG A 185 2.92 -0.07 20.37
CA ARG A 185 3.46 -1.00 19.36
C ARG A 185 2.42 -2.02 18.91
N HIS A 186 1.67 -2.61 19.83
CA HIS A 186 0.67 -3.61 19.45
C HIS A 186 -0.50 -2.99 18.69
N ARG A 187 -1.05 -1.85 19.14
CA ARG A 187 -2.14 -1.21 18.40
C ARG A 187 -1.70 -0.78 16.99
N CYS A 188 -0.44 -0.40 16.77
CA CYS A 188 0.10 -0.12 15.44
C CYS A 188 0.08 -1.36 14.54
N VAL A 189 0.60 -2.49 15.04
CA VAL A 189 0.55 -3.76 14.29
C VAL A 189 -0.89 -4.14 13.97
N PHE A 190 -1.81 -3.98 14.93
CA PHE A 190 -3.22 -4.28 14.72
C PHE A 190 -3.91 -3.29 13.77
N ALA A 191 -3.53 -2.02 13.75
CA ALA A 191 -4.00 -1.06 12.75
C ALA A 191 -3.59 -1.47 11.33
N TRP A 192 -2.34 -1.90 11.15
CA TRP A 192 -1.86 -2.44 9.87
C TRP A 192 -2.61 -3.71 9.46
N ARG A 193 -2.86 -4.63 10.40
CA ARG A 193 -3.69 -5.82 10.16
C ARG A 193 -5.11 -5.44 9.74
N LYS A 194 -5.70 -4.43 10.39
CA LYS A 194 -7.04 -3.92 10.09
C LYS A 194 -7.10 -3.37 8.66
N LEU A 195 -6.13 -2.54 8.28
CA LEU A 195 -6.02 -2.03 6.92
C LEU A 195 -5.87 -3.17 5.90
N HIS A 196 -4.97 -4.12 6.15
CA HIS A 196 -4.74 -5.25 5.24
C HIS A 196 -6.00 -6.11 5.06
N ARG A 197 -6.72 -6.42 6.15
CA ARG A 197 -8.01 -7.13 6.10
C ARG A 197 -9.05 -6.33 5.30
N ALA A 198 -9.09 -5.02 5.48
CA ALA A 198 -10.02 -4.16 4.75
C ALA A 198 -9.76 -4.16 3.24
N VAL A 199 -8.48 -4.07 2.84
CA VAL A 199 -8.06 -4.13 1.42
C VAL A 199 -8.40 -5.49 0.80
N LEU A 200 -8.07 -6.60 1.47
CA LEU A 200 -8.34 -7.94 0.92
C LEU A 200 -9.83 -8.25 0.77
N ASN A 201 -10.67 -7.68 1.65
CA ASN A 201 -12.10 -7.95 1.66
C ASN A 201 -12.93 -6.84 0.99
N SER A 202 -12.28 -5.79 0.46
CA SER A 202 -12.93 -4.59 -0.07
C SER A 202 -13.96 -4.00 0.91
N THR A 203 -13.63 -3.98 2.21
CA THR A 203 -14.49 -3.49 3.29
C THR A 203 -14.05 -2.10 3.78
N SER A 204 -14.91 -1.45 4.56
CA SER A 204 -14.58 -0.14 5.12
C SER A 204 -13.56 -0.22 6.26
N VAL A 205 -12.72 0.81 6.34
CA VAL A 205 -11.68 0.96 7.36
C VAL A 205 -11.72 2.38 7.93
N ASP A 206 -11.41 2.50 9.21
CA ASP A 206 -11.35 3.78 9.89
C ASP A 206 -10.14 4.62 9.46
N GLY A 207 -10.27 5.92 9.68
CA GLY A 207 -9.22 6.89 9.41
C GLY A 207 -7.94 6.64 10.20
N TYR A 208 -7.98 6.11 11.43
CA TYR A 208 -6.76 5.87 12.20
C TYR A 208 -5.87 4.81 11.54
N ALA A 209 -6.45 3.73 11.02
CA ALA A 209 -5.70 2.71 10.29
C ALA A 209 -5.19 3.16 8.91
N THR A 210 -5.64 4.32 8.41
CA THR A 210 -5.27 4.85 7.08
C THR A 210 -4.64 6.25 7.12
N ASP A 211 -4.37 6.76 8.31
CA ASP A 211 -3.81 8.09 8.53
C ASP A 211 -2.29 8.07 8.32
N TRP A 212 -1.78 9.06 7.60
CA TRP A 212 -0.35 9.14 7.30
C TRP A 212 0.46 9.51 8.54
N ASP A 213 -0.01 10.48 9.32
CA ASP A 213 0.72 10.94 10.50
C ASP A 213 0.77 9.84 11.57
N GLY A 214 -0.35 9.14 11.79
CA GLY A 214 -0.41 7.95 12.64
C GLY A 214 0.51 6.82 12.16
N MET A 215 0.66 6.61 10.85
CA MET A 215 1.63 5.66 10.30
C MET A 215 3.08 6.05 10.66
N MET A 216 3.42 7.33 10.55
CA MET A 216 4.76 7.84 10.88
C MET A 216 5.05 7.77 12.39
N GLU A 217 4.05 8.04 13.24
CA GLU A 217 4.16 7.84 14.69
C GLU A 217 4.41 6.36 15.02
N CYS A 218 3.68 5.45 14.36
CA CYS A 218 3.90 4.02 14.48
C CYS A 218 5.31 3.61 14.05
N GLU A 219 5.80 4.08 12.90
CA GLU A 219 7.18 3.84 12.45
C GLU A 219 8.20 4.28 13.51
N GLY A 220 8.01 5.46 14.11
CA GLY A 220 8.87 6.01 15.15
C GLY A 220 9.03 5.06 16.34
N LEU A 221 7.95 4.41 16.77
CA LEU A 221 8.00 3.42 17.85
C LEU A 221 8.89 2.23 17.49
N PHE A 222 8.90 1.77 16.24
CA PHE A 222 9.67 0.59 15.82
C PHE A 222 11.16 0.88 15.53
N LYS A 223 11.62 2.12 15.63
CA LYS A 223 13.04 2.48 15.44
C LYS A 223 13.92 1.96 16.58
N ASP A 224 13.43 1.99 17.82
CA ASP A 224 14.13 1.39 18.95
C ASP A 224 13.73 -0.09 19.13
N ARG A 225 14.72 -0.94 19.40
CA ARG A 225 14.54 -2.36 19.70
C ARG A 225 14.14 -2.60 21.16
N ARG A 226 14.36 -1.65 22.06
CA ARG A 226 13.96 -1.74 23.47
C ARG A 226 12.57 -1.14 23.62
N VAL A 227 11.75 -1.79 24.45
CA VAL A 227 10.45 -1.27 24.86
C VAL A 227 10.62 -0.64 26.23
N ASP A 228 10.30 0.64 26.37
CA ASP A 228 10.22 1.29 27.69
C ASP A 228 8.79 1.19 28.24
N ASP A 229 8.55 0.18 29.07
CA ASP A 229 7.26 0.04 29.75
C ASP A 229 7.09 0.98 30.95
N GLY A 230 8.15 1.68 31.37
CA GLY A 230 8.09 2.66 32.45
C GLY A 230 7.52 3.99 31.96
N ALA A 231 7.68 4.30 30.68
CA ALA A 231 7.11 5.48 30.06
C ALA A 231 5.62 5.29 29.74
N LEU A 232 4.83 6.30 30.13
CA LEU A 232 3.43 6.41 29.75
C LEU A 232 3.27 7.44 28.64
N HIS A 233 2.54 7.06 27.60
CA HIS A 233 2.27 7.87 26.42
C HIS A 233 0.81 8.29 26.39
N GLU A 234 0.59 9.56 26.08
CA GLU A 234 -0.73 10.14 25.92
C GLU A 234 -1.39 9.63 24.62
N VAL A 235 -2.67 9.27 24.69
CA VAL A 235 -3.51 8.92 23.56
C VAL A 235 -4.84 9.64 23.70
N SER A 236 -5.21 10.40 22.68
CA SER A 236 -6.50 11.07 22.59
C SER A 236 -7.57 10.15 22.01
N VAL A 237 -8.81 10.29 22.50
CA VAL A 237 -9.96 9.59 21.93
C VAL A 237 -10.39 10.24 20.61
N GLY A 238 -10.36 9.46 19.54
CA GLY A 238 -10.64 9.90 18.18
C GLY A 238 -12.09 9.71 17.72
N TYR A 239 -12.43 10.40 16.63
CA TYR A 239 -13.67 10.23 15.86
C TYR A 239 -13.34 10.29 14.35
N PRO A 240 -12.58 9.31 13.84
CA PRO A 240 -12.04 9.36 12.50
C PRO A 240 -13.12 9.15 11.44
N ALA A 241 -12.76 9.43 10.19
CA ALA A 241 -13.56 9.07 9.03
C ALA A 241 -13.72 7.54 8.89
N CYS A 242 -14.70 7.11 8.11
CA CYS A 242 -14.90 5.71 7.74
C CYS A 242 -15.04 5.64 6.21
N ARG A 243 -14.18 4.87 5.54
CA ARG A 243 -14.12 4.79 4.07
C ARG A 243 -13.89 3.36 3.60
N VAL A 244 -14.45 3.03 2.43
CA VAL A 244 -14.15 1.75 1.76
C VAL A 244 -12.66 1.70 1.43
N ALA A 245 -11.98 0.64 1.86
CA ALA A 245 -10.62 0.37 1.39
C ALA A 245 -10.71 -0.07 -0.09
N LEU A 246 -10.05 0.66 -0.98
CA LEU A 246 -9.98 0.27 -2.38
C LEU A 246 -9.22 -1.05 -2.47
N GLY A 247 -9.91 -2.10 -2.92
CA GLY A 247 -9.33 -3.42 -3.11
C GLY A 247 -8.28 -3.43 -4.22
N ILE A 248 -7.38 -4.41 -4.17
CA ILE A 248 -6.60 -4.80 -5.34
C ILE A 248 -7.50 -5.74 -6.13
N ASP A 249 -8.27 -5.20 -7.07
CA ASP A 249 -8.96 -6.05 -8.02
C ASP A 249 -7.88 -6.83 -8.78
N ASN A 250 -7.93 -8.16 -8.70
CA ASN A 250 -7.14 -9.02 -9.58
C ASN A 250 -7.55 -8.65 -11.01
N VAL A 251 -6.68 -7.92 -11.70
CA VAL A 251 -6.72 -7.86 -13.16
C VAL A 251 -6.45 -9.29 -13.59
N ASP A 252 -7.51 -10.02 -13.93
CA ASP A 252 -7.45 -11.39 -14.42
C ASP A 252 -6.39 -11.48 -15.52
N GLY A 253 -5.53 -12.50 -15.40
CA GLY A 253 -4.38 -12.75 -16.28
C GLY A 253 -4.73 -13.30 -17.66
#